data_AF-C8NH53-F1
#
_entry.id   AF-C8NH53-F1
#
_cell.length_a   1.000
_cell.length_b   1.000
_cell.length_c   1.000
_cell.angle_alpha   90.00
_cell.angle_beta   90.00
_cell.angle_gamma   90.00
#
_symmetry.space_group_name_H-M   'P 1'
#
loop_
_entity.id
_entity.type
_entity.pdbx_description
1 polymer ?
#
loop_
_entity_poly.entity_id
_entity_poly.type
_entity_poly.pdbx_seq_one_letter_code
_entity_poly.pdbx_strand_id
1 'polypeptide(L)'
;MEARRFEKQPGLLKMHKVATVLMWISWVLVFFTMLAMENYFLPDGRMLLFMLYILAVAAVEGLLSFSLFSWISFKLKTVNETGWQLLLTGGFLITYLLLSMRLFY
;
A
#
# COMPACT_ATOMS: atom_id res chain seq x y z
N MET A 1 -21.91 2.23 22.81
CA MET A 1 -21.08 1.23 23.52
C MET A 1 -19.74 0.93 22.82
N GLU A 2 -19.43 1.51 21.66
CA GLU A 2 -18.20 1.20 20.91
C GLU A 2 -16.97 2.00 21.38
N ALA A 3 -17.16 3.24 21.85
CA ALA A 3 -16.06 4.10 22.34
C ALA A 3 -15.22 3.47 23.47
N ARG A 4 -15.82 2.64 24.33
CA ARG A 4 -15.11 1.99 25.46
C ARG A 4 -14.21 0.82 25.04
N ARG A 5 -14.36 0.25 23.83
CA ARG A 5 -13.47 -0.83 23.34
C ARG A 5 -12.15 -0.30 22.82
N PHE A 6 -12.18 0.86 22.16
CA PHE A 6 -11.00 1.55 21.64
C PHE A 6 -10.04 1.98 22.77
N GLU A 7 -10.61 2.42 23.89
CA GLU A 7 -9.87 2.79 25.11
C GLU A 7 -9.07 1.61 25.71
N LYS A 8 -9.51 0.37 25.46
CA LYS A 8 -8.85 -0.85 25.99
C LYS A 8 -7.68 -1.35 25.14
N GLN A 9 -7.45 -0.80 23.95
CA GLN A 9 -6.36 -1.24 23.06
C GLN A 9 -5.51 -0.08 22.49
N PRO A 10 -4.91 0.77 23.34
CA PRO A 10 -4.05 1.87 22.90
C PRO A 10 -2.87 1.38 22.04
N GLY A 11 -2.39 0.16 22.27
CA GLY A 11 -1.34 -0.47 21.47
C GLY A 11 -1.75 -0.74 20.02
N LEU A 12 -2.96 -1.26 19.78
CA LEU A 12 -3.46 -1.51 18.40
C LEU A 12 -3.68 -0.20 17.64
N LEU A 13 -4.17 0.82 18.34
CA LEU A 13 -4.43 2.14 17.73
C LEU A 13 -3.12 2.80 17.27
N LYS A 14 -2.04 2.64 18.05
CA LYS A 14 -0.69 3.08 17.66
C LYS A 14 -0.18 2.29 16.45
N MET A 15 -0.36 0.97 16.42
CA MET A 15 0.02 0.15 15.26
C MET A 15 -0.80 0.46 14.01
N HIS A 16 -2.09 0.77 14.15
CA HIS A 16 -2.94 1.20 13.03
C HIS A 16 -2.38 2.47 12.38
N LYS A 17 -2.05 3.48 13.20
CA LYS A 17 -1.49 4.74 12.74
C LYS A 17 -0.16 4.54 12.01
N VAL A 18 0.71 3.68 12.54
CA VAL A 18 1.98 3.33 11.87
C VAL A 18 1.72 2.64 10.52
N ALA A 19 0.81 1.66 10.48
CA ALA A 19 0.45 0.97 9.23
C ALA A 19 -0.14 1.94 8.19
N THR A 20 -0.95 2.90 8.61
CA THR A 20 -1.46 3.96 7.73
C THR A 20 -0.33 4.81 7.18
N VAL A 21 0.61 5.26 8.03
CA VAL A 21 1.77 6.05 7.60
C VAL A 21 2.64 5.28 6.61
N LEU A 22 2.96 4.01 6.88
CA LEU A 22 3.71 3.14 5.96
C LEU A 22 2.98 2.97 4.62
N MET A 23 1.65 2.84 4.65
CA MET A 23 0.84 2.74 3.45
C MET A 23 0.89 4.03 2.61
N TRP A 24 0.85 5.20 3.24
CA TRP A 24 1.05 6.49 2.55
C TRP A 24 2.45 6.62 1.96
N ILE A 25 3.48 6.17 2.66
CA ILE A 25 4.87 6.16 2.15
C ILE A 25 4.96 5.29 0.90
N SER A 26 4.38 4.08 0.93
CA SER A 26 4.31 3.20 -0.24
C SER A 26 3.57 3.87 -1.41
N TRP A 27 2.48 4.58 -1.15
CA TRP A 27 1.74 5.29 -2.20
C TRP A 27 2.56 6.43 -2.83
N VAL A 28 3.30 7.20 -2.02
CA VAL A 28 4.23 8.22 -2.51
C VAL A 28 5.34 7.59 -3.35
N LEU A 29 5.87 6.45 -2.92
CA LEU A 29 6.93 5.75 -3.63
C LEU A 29 6.46 5.25 -5.01
N VAL A 30 5.25 4.65 -5.06
CA VAL A 30 4.61 4.23 -6.32
C VAL A 30 4.36 5.43 -7.24
N PHE A 31 3.86 6.54 -6.71
CA PHE A 31 3.66 7.77 -7.49
C PHE A 31 4.98 8.29 -8.06
N PHE A 32 6.06 8.25 -7.27
CA PHE A 32 7.40 8.65 -7.71
C PHE A 32 7.92 7.75 -8.83
N THR A 33 7.68 6.43 -8.74
CA THR A 33 8.05 5.49 -9.82
C THR A 33 7.26 5.72 -11.11
N MET A 34 5.96 6.08 -11.03
CA MET A 34 5.17 6.44 -12.21
C MET A 34 5.68 7.73 -12.86
N LEU A 35 5.95 8.78 -12.09
CA LEU A 35 6.55 10.02 -12.60
C LEU A 35 7.92 9.78 -13.22
N ALA A 36 8.72 8.89 -12.64
CA ALA A 36 10.01 8.50 -13.22
C ALA A 36 9.79 7.82 -14.59
N MET A 37 8.91 6.82 -14.69
CA MET A 37 8.65 6.16 -15.98
C MET A 37 8.20 7.13 -17.08
N GLU A 38 7.38 8.12 -16.75
CA GLU A 38 6.92 9.13 -17.74
C GLU A 38 8.06 10.04 -18.21
N ASN A 39 8.98 10.44 -17.31
CA ASN A 39 10.12 11.29 -17.65
C ASN A 39 11.23 10.57 -18.42
N TYR A 40 11.35 9.25 -18.26
CA TYR A 40 12.43 8.44 -18.86
C TYR A 40 11.91 7.56 -20.00
N PHE A 41 11.17 8.11 -20.96
CA PHE A 41 10.50 7.39 -22.07
C PHE A 41 11.38 6.39 -22.86
N LEU A 42 12.72 6.50 -22.77
CA LEU A 42 13.71 5.51 -23.23
C LEU A 42 14.81 5.33 -22.16
N PRO A 43 14.59 4.55 -21.09
CA PRO A 43 15.61 4.34 -20.07
C PRO A 43 16.64 3.34 -20.60
N ASP A 44 17.94 3.63 -20.39
CA ASP A 44 18.99 2.64 -20.57
C ASP A 44 18.63 1.36 -19.78
N GLY A 45 19.00 0.18 -20.29
CA GLY A 45 18.61 -1.11 -19.67
C GLY A 45 18.95 -1.23 -18.17
N ARG A 46 19.98 -0.51 -17.69
CA ARG A 46 20.31 -0.41 -16.26
C ARG A 46 19.33 0.47 -15.45
N MET A 47 18.87 1.59 -16.00
CA MET A 47 17.86 2.43 -15.35
C MET A 47 16.50 1.72 -15.27
N LEU A 48 16.14 0.97 -16.32
CA LEU A 48 14.90 0.19 -16.34
C LEU A 48 14.88 -0.88 -15.23
N LEU A 49 15.98 -1.63 -15.07
CA LEU A 49 16.13 -2.59 -13.98
C LEU A 49 16.05 -1.94 -12.59
N PHE A 50 16.64 -0.76 -12.43
CA PHE A 50 16.59 -0.03 -11.16
C PHE A 50 15.17 0.45 -10.83
N MET A 51 14.41 0.93 -11.81
CA MET A 51 13.00 1.29 -11.64
C MET A 51 12.14 0.09 -11.29
N LEU A 52 12.32 -1.04 -11.98
CA LEU A 52 11.61 -2.29 -11.66
C LEU A 52 11.94 -2.80 -10.26
N TYR A 53 13.18 -2.64 -9.81
CA TYR A 53 13.59 -2.99 -8.46
C TYR A 53 12.87 -2.13 -7.41
N ILE A 54 12.86 -0.80 -7.58
CA ILE A 54 12.15 0.11 -6.67
C ILE A 54 10.66 -0.23 -6.66
N LEU A 55 10.06 -0.48 -7.82
CA LEU A 55 8.65 -0.85 -7.94
C LEU A 55 8.34 -2.17 -7.24
N ALA A 56 9.22 -3.17 -7.33
CA ALA A 56 9.09 -4.44 -6.62
C ALA A 56 9.19 -4.25 -5.10
N VAL A 57 10.16 -3.46 -4.62
CA VAL A 57 10.29 -3.13 -3.19
C VAL A 57 9.04 -2.39 -2.69
N ALA A 58 8.56 -1.40 -3.44
CA ALA A 58 7.35 -0.64 -3.13
C ALA A 58 6.10 -1.54 -3.05
N ALA A 59 5.98 -2.51 -3.97
CA ALA A 59 4.88 -3.46 -3.99
C ALA A 59 4.91 -4.40 -2.77
N VAL A 60 6.09 -4.91 -2.39
CA VAL A 60 6.25 -5.75 -1.20
C VAL A 60 5.93 -4.98 0.08
N GLU A 61 6.47 -3.77 0.23
CA GLU A 61 6.20 -2.89 1.38
C GLU A 61 4.72 -2.50 1.46
N GLY A 62 4.10 -2.18 0.31
CA GLY A 62 2.69 -1.87 0.19
C GLY A 62 1.78 -3.03 0.60
N LEU A 63 2.09 -4.26 0.18
CA LEU A 63 1.37 -5.47 0.56
C LEU A 63 1.46 -5.75 2.07
N LEU A 64 2.65 -5.57 2.65
CA LEU A 64 2.88 -5.77 4.09
C LEU A 64 2.10 -4.75 4.92
N SER A 65 2.17 -3.48 4.52
CA SER A 65 1.45 -2.37 5.15
C SER A 65 -0.06 -2.53 5.04
N PHE A 66 -0.56 -2.91 3.86
CA PHE A 66 -1.97 -3.18 3.61
C PHE A 66 -2.49 -4.35 4.45
N SER A 67 -1.73 -5.44 4.56
CA SER A 67 -2.09 -6.60 5.38
C SER A 67 -2.19 -6.25 6.86
N LEU A 68 -1.22 -5.50 7.39
CA LEU A 68 -1.25 -5.00 8.77
C LEU A 68 -2.43 -4.06 9.00
N PHE A 69 -2.65 -3.11 8.09
CA PHE A 69 -3.75 -2.16 8.17
C PHE A 69 -5.12 -2.85 8.13
N SER A 70 -5.30 -3.82 7.22
CA SER A 70 -6.52 -4.60 7.08
C SER A 70 -6.80 -5.44 8.34
N TRP A 71 -5.79 -6.18 8.81
CA TRP A 71 -5.89 -6.97 10.04
C TRP A 71 -6.31 -6.13 11.25
N ILE A 72 -5.66 -4.98 11.43
CA ILE A 72 -5.94 -4.07 12.55
C ILE A 72 -7.32 -3.43 12.40
N SER A 73 -7.74 -3.06 11.19
CA SER A 73 -9.07 -2.47 10.92
C SER A 73 -10.21 -3.44 11.20
N PHE A 74 -10.02 -4.73 10.89
CA PHE A 74 -10.97 -5.79 11.25
C PHE A 74 -11.03 -6.01 12.77
N LYS A 75 -9.87 -6.05 13.46
CA LYS A 75 -9.81 -6.20 14.91
C LYS A 75 -10.46 -5.04 15.67
N LEU A 76 -10.23 -3.81 15.19
CA LEU A 76 -10.78 -2.58 15.76
C LEU A 76 -12.23 -2.31 15.30
N LYS A 77 -12.75 -3.10 14.36
CA LYS A 77 -14.08 -2.90 13.75
C LYS A 77 -14.26 -1.52 13.11
N THR A 78 -13.16 -0.86 12.74
CA THR A 78 -13.12 0.47 12.08
C THR A 78 -13.36 0.39 10.59
N VAL A 79 -13.59 -0.80 10.05
CA VAL A 79 -13.88 -1.06 8.63
C VAL A 79 -15.03 -0.20 8.08
N ASN A 80 -15.97 0.25 8.92
CA ASN A 80 -17.06 1.11 8.46
C ASN A 80 -16.60 2.54 8.14
N GLU A 81 -15.56 3.03 8.83
CA GLU A 81 -14.97 4.35 8.62
C GLU A 81 -13.80 4.29 7.62
N THR A 82 -12.95 3.28 7.74
CA THR A 82 -11.73 3.11 6.91
C THR A 82 -11.89 2.12 5.76
N GLY A 83 -13.10 1.60 5.52
CA GLY A 83 -13.38 0.61 4.49
C GLY A 83 -13.16 1.11 3.07
N TRP A 84 -13.43 2.39 2.82
CA TRP A 84 -13.15 3.05 1.54
C TRP A 84 -11.65 3.03 1.21
N GLN A 85 -10.80 3.21 2.22
CA GLN A 85 -9.34 3.14 2.06
C GLN A 85 -8.89 1.70 1.75
N LEU A 86 -9.46 0.70 2.43
CA LEU A 86 -9.20 -0.72 2.11
C LEU A 86 -9.63 -1.08 0.69
N LEU A 87 -10.78 -0.59 0.25
CA LEU A 87 -11.32 -0.86 -1.08
C LEU A 87 -10.45 -0.21 -2.17
N LEU A 88 -10.02 1.04 -1.96
CA LEU A 88 -9.14 1.75 -2.89
C LEU A 88 -7.75 1.10 -2.98
N THR A 89 -7.10 0.84 -1.84
CA THR A 89 -5.75 0.25 -1.84
C THR A 89 -5.77 -1.21 -2.29
N GLY A 90 -6.79 -1.96 -1.89
CA GLY A 90 -7.00 -3.34 -2.35
C GLY A 90 -7.31 -3.42 -3.84
N GLY A 91 -8.19 -2.54 -4.35
CA GLY A 91 -8.48 -2.43 -5.78
C GLY A 91 -7.25 -2.08 -6.60
N PHE A 92 -6.46 -1.10 -6.13
CA PHE A 92 -5.19 -0.73 -6.76
C PHE A 92 -4.20 -1.89 -6.82
N LEU A 93 -4.05 -2.65 -5.72
CA LEU A 93 -3.19 -3.85 -5.67
C LEU A 93 -3.61 -4.92 -6.69
N ILE A 94 -4.91 -5.17 -6.82
CA ILE A 94 -5.44 -6.14 -7.79
C ILE A 94 -5.16 -5.67 -9.22
N THR A 95 -5.41 -4.39 -9.52
CA THR A 95 -5.12 -3.83 -10.84
C THR A 95 -3.62 -3.91 -11.16
N TYR A 96 -2.76 -3.58 -10.20
CA TYR A 96 -1.31 -3.67 -10.35
C TYR A 96 -0.84 -5.11 -10.59
N LEU A 97 -1.42 -6.08 -9.87
CA LEU A 97 -1.13 -7.51 -10.06
C LEU A 97 -1.53 -7.99 -11.46
N LEU A 98 -2.73 -7.63 -11.92
CA LEU A 98 -3.23 -7.97 -13.25
C LEU A 98 -2.38 -7.33 -14.36
N LEU A 99 -2.00 -6.07 -14.20
CA LEU A 99 -1.11 -5.38 -15.14
C LEU A 99 0.26 -6.06 -15.19
N SER A 100 0.80 -6.45 -14.04
CA SER A 100 2.07 -7.17 -13.95
C SER A 100 1.98 -8.51 -14.68
N MET A 101 0.93 -9.31 -14.46
CA MET A 101 0.73 -10.57 -15.17
C MET A 101 0.72 -10.39 -16.69
N ARG A 102 0.09 -9.32 -17.20
CA ARG A 102 0.06 -9.01 -18.64
C ARG A 102 1.42 -8.57 -19.21
N LEU A 103 2.29 -7.97 -18.40
CA LEU A 103 3.61 -7.52 -18.84
C LEU A 103 4.66 -8.65 -18.84
N PHE A 104 4.47 -9.66 -17.98
CA PHE A 104 5.39 -10.80 -17.84
C PHE A 104 4.97 -12.06 -18.60
N TYR A 105 3.77 -12.08 -19.19
CA TYR A 105 3.23 -13.19 -20.00
C TYR A 105 2.95 -12.74 -21.44
#